data_AF-A0A433A9X4-F1
#
_entry.id   AF-A0A433A9X4-F1
#
_cell.length_a   1.000
_cell.length_b   1.000
_cell.length_c   1.000
_cell.angle_alpha   90.00
_cell.angle_beta   90.00
_cell.angle_gamma   90.00
#
_symmetry.space_group_name_H-M   'P 1'
#
loop_
_entity.id
_entity.type
_entity.pdbx_description
1 polymer ?
#
loop_
_entity_poly.entity_id
_entity_poly.type
_entity_poly.pdbx_seq_one_letter_code
_entity_poly.pdbx_strand_id
1 'polypeptide(L)' 'MDLAGEHLSDALDRIAAWRTDAGVRQTCPACHAPGLEIIDRSARPYSEWYALNCKACGLDAAIQIPLPGPTNY' A
#
# COMPACT_ATOMS: atom_id res chain seq x y z
N MET A 1 14.00 -5.39 -0.23
CA MET A 1 13.89 -5.18 1.23
C MET A 1 12.46 -5.46 1.61
N ASP A 2 12.20 -6.25 2.65
CA ASP A 2 10.82 -6.48 3.12
C ASP A 2 10.39 -5.33 4.05
N LEU A 3 9.09 -4.99 4.04
CA LEU A 3 8.53 -3.97 4.91
C LEU A 3 8.38 -4.56 6.32
N ALA A 4 9.31 -4.24 7.22
CA ALA A 4 9.20 -4.66 8.62
C ALA A 4 7.85 -4.20 9.21
N GLY A 5 7.22 -5.03 10.05
CA GLY A 5 5.86 -4.80 10.56
C GLY A 5 5.66 -3.46 11.29
N GLU A 6 6.73 -2.85 11.79
CA GLU A 6 6.74 -1.49 12.35
C GLU A 6 6.41 -0.38 11.32
N HIS A 7 6.73 -0.60 10.04
CA HIS A 7 6.41 0.32 8.94
C HIS A 7 5.05 0.00 8.27
N LEU A 8 4.37 -1.07 8.69
CA LEU A 8 3.08 -1.47 8.12
C LEU A 8 2.01 -0.40 8.33
N SER A 9 1.94 0.19 9.53
CA SER A 9 0.97 1.25 9.84
C SER A 9 1.18 2.49 8.98
N ASP A 10 2.44 2.89 8.76
CA ASP A 10 2.81 4.05 7.93
C ASP A 10 2.53 3.77 6.44
N ALA A 11 2.73 2.54 5.99
CA ALA A 11 2.35 2.11 4.65
C ALA A 11 0.83 2.11 4.44
N LEU A 12 0.06 1.65 5.43
CA LEU A 12 -1.41 1.68 5.38
C LEU A 12 -1.97 3.11 5.34
N ASP A 13 -1.40 4.03 6.13
CA ASP A 13 -1.79 5.45 6.10
C ASP A 13 -1.57 6.07 4.71
N ARG A 14 -0.42 5.77 4.08
CA ARG A 14 -0.13 6.22 2.71
C ARG A 14 -1.04 5.61 1.66
N ILE A 15 -1.38 4.33 1.79
CA ILE A 15 -2.36 3.71 0.89
C ILE A 15 -3.72 4.39 1.08
N ALA A 16 -4.15 4.70 2.32
CA ALA A 16 -5.40 5.40 2.58
C ALA A 16 -5.40 6.81 1.96
N ALA A 17 -4.31 7.57 2.11
CA ALA A 17 -4.15 8.88 1.49
C ALA A 17 -4.15 8.79 -0.04
N TRP A 18 -3.45 7.80 -0.61
CA TRP A 18 -3.43 7.54 -2.05
C TRP A 18 -4.79 7.09 -2.59
N ARG A 19 -5.58 6.35 -1.80
CA ARG A 19 -6.98 6.02 -2.17
C ARG A 19 -7.86 7.25 -2.29
N THR A 20 -7.61 8.29 -1.50
CA THR A 20 -8.31 9.57 -1.60
C THR A 20 -7.82 10.39 -2.80
N ASP A 21 -6.50 10.41 -3.05
CA ASP A 21 -5.91 11.08 -4.19
C ASP A 21 -4.79 10.23 -4.83
N ALA A 22 -5.16 9.51 -5.90
CA ALA A 22 -4.24 8.62 -6.60
C ALA A 22 -3.14 9.37 -7.38
N GLY A 23 -3.25 10.71 -7.50
CA GLY A 23 -2.25 11.57 -8.14
C GLY A 23 -1.14 12.03 -7.20
N VAL A 24 -1.33 11.91 -5.88
CA VAL A 24 -0.30 12.28 -4.89
C VAL A 24 0.82 11.25 -4.89
N ARG A 25 2.03 11.73 -5.21
CA ARG A 25 3.26 10.95 -5.04
C ARG A 25 3.55 10.79 -3.56
N GLN A 26 3.30 9.59 -3.06
CA GLN A 26 3.62 9.25 -1.69
C GLN A 26 5.14 9.14 -1.50
N THR A 27 5.60 9.41 -0.28
CA THR A 27 6.98 9.14 0.15
C THR A 27 7.12 7.69 0.57
N CYS A 28 8.34 7.16 0.63
CA CYS A 28 8.57 5.77 1.05
C CYS A 28 8.58 5.66 2.59
N PRO A 29 7.95 4.64 3.20
CA PRO A 29 7.97 4.43 4.66
C PRO A 29 9.33 4.03 5.21
N ALA A 30 10.12 3.30 4.41
CA ALA A 30 11.45 2.85 4.83
C ALA A 30 12.54 3.94 4.70
N CYS A 31 12.59 4.65 3.57
CA CYS A 31 13.68 5.58 3.26
C CYS A 31 13.25 7.05 3.13
N HIS A 32 11.96 7.35 3.30
CA HIS A 32 11.37 8.70 3.20
C HIS A 32 11.56 9.39 1.85
N ALA A 33 12.04 8.67 0.82
CA ALA A 33 12.23 9.22 -0.51
C ALA A 33 10.87 9.45 -1.22
N PRO A 34 10.72 10.56 -1.97
CA PRO A 34 9.52 10.81 -2.77
C PRO A 34 9.45 9.90 -3.99
N GLY A 35 8.24 9.58 -4.45
CA GLY A 35 8.01 8.77 -5.65
C GLY A 35 7.79 7.28 -5.36
N LEU A 36 7.12 6.98 -4.25
CA LEU A 36 6.59 5.65 -4.00
C LEU A 36 5.51 5.34 -5.03
N GLU A 37 5.67 4.22 -5.74
CA GLU A 37 4.71 3.72 -6.70
C GLU A 37 3.74 2.78 -5.98
N ILE A 38 2.45 3.13 -6.01
CA ILE A 38 1.38 2.34 -5.41
C ILE A 38 0.56 1.75 -6.55
N ILE A 39 0.56 0.43 -6.65
CA ILE A 39 -0.13 -0.31 -7.69
C ILE A 39 -1.30 -1.05 -7.04
N ASP A 40 -2.51 -0.65 -7.40
CA ASP A 40 -3.72 -1.41 -7.08
C ASP A 40 -3.76 -2.69 -7.92
N ARG A 41 -3.57 -3.83 -7.25
CA ARG A 41 -3.73 -5.18 -7.81
C ARG A 41 -4.98 -5.86 -7.25
N SER A 42 -5.93 -5.09 -6.71
CA SER A 42 -7.19 -5.58 -6.20
C SER A 42 -7.94 -6.35 -7.28
N ALA A 43 -7.90 -7.68 -7.19
CA ALA A 43 -8.77 -8.55 -7.96
C ALA A 43 -10.05 -8.73 -7.14
N ARG A 44 -11.09 -7.95 -7.48
CA ARG A 44 -12.43 -8.05 -6.89
C ARG A 44 -12.94 -9.51 -6.85
N PRO A 45 -13.77 -9.92 -5.86
CA PRO A 45 -14.52 -9.06 -4.91
C PRO A 45 -14.09 -9.11 -3.43
N TYR A 46 -13.20 -10.02 -3.01
CA TYR A 46 -13.04 -10.33 -1.57
C TYR A 46 -11.81 -9.73 -0.90
N SER A 47 -10.81 -9.23 -1.63
CA SER A 47 -9.59 -8.67 -1.03
C SER A 47 -8.95 -7.62 -1.92
N GLU A 48 -8.50 -6.52 -1.31
CA GLU A 48 -7.70 -5.49 -1.96
C GLU A 48 -6.22 -5.83 -1.79
N TRP A 49 -5.47 -5.74 -2.87
CA TRP A 49 -4.03 -5.99 -2.88
C TRP A 49 -3.33 -4.75 -3.40
N TYR A 50 -2.46 -4.16 -2.59
CA TYR A 50 -1.68 -2.99 -2.96
C TYR A 50 -0.20 -3.35 -2.98
N ALA A 51 0.44 -3.20 -4.14
CA ALA A 51 1.88 -3.34 -4.25
C ALA A 51 2.54 -1.97 -4.14
N LEU A 52 3.43 -1.82 -3.17
CA LEU A 52 4.24 -0.65 -2.91
C LEU A 52 5.64 -0.90 -3.48
N ASN A 53 6.04 -0.10 -4.46
CA ASN A 53 7.38 -0.18 -5.04
C ASN A 53 8.12 1.16 -4.88
N CYS A 54 9.30 1.13 -4.27
CA CYS A 54 10.16 2.31 -4.18
C CYS A 54 11.46 2.11 -4.95
N LYS A 55 11.69 2.93 -5.98
CA LYS A 55 12.93 2.89 -6.77
C LYS A 55 14.17 3.42 -6.04
N ALA A 56 13.99 4.19 -4.96
CA ALA A 56 15.12 4.77 -4.22
C ALA A 56 15.83 3.73 -3.33
N CYS A 57 15.06 2.94 -2.58
CA CYS A 57 15.60 1.91 -1.68
C CYS A 57 15.38 0.47 -2.18
N GLY A 58 14.62 0.27 -3.27
CA GLY A 58 14.23 -1.07 -3.73
C GLY A 58 13.23 -1.76 -2.80
N LEU A 59 12.35 -0.98 -2.15
CA LEU A 59 11.24 -1.53 -1.38
C LEU A 59 10.26 -2.17 -2.37
N ASP A 60 9.92 -3.43 -2.12
CA ASP A 60 8.86 -4.14 -2.80
C ASP A 60 8.03 -4.81 -1.71
N ALA A 61 6.86 -4.25 -1.45
CA ALA A 61 5.99 -4.70 -0.37
C ALA A 61 4.57 -4.88 -0.90
N ALA A 62 3.96 -6.02 -0.61
CA ALA A 62 2.58 -6.30 -0.97
C ALA A 62 1.71 -6.26 0.29
N ILE A 63 0.77 -5.32 0.34
CA ILE A 63 -0.20 -5.21 1.42
C ILE A 63 -1.53 -5.79 0.94
N GLN A 64 -1.95 -6.86 1.61
CA GLN A 64 -3.28 -7.43 1.47
C GLN A 64 -4.20 -6.80 2.51
N ILE A 65 -5.23 -6.09 2.05
CA ILE A 65 -6.30 -5.58 2.90
C ILE A 65 -7.53 -6.48 2.68
N PRO A 66 -7.91 -7.31 3.67
CA PRO A 66 -9.14 -8.07 3.58
C PRO A 66 -10.32 -7.09 3.61
N LEU A 67 -11.10 -7.07 2.52
CA LEU A 67 -12.38 -6.39 2.51
C LEU A 67 -13.34 -7.21 3.39
N PRO A 68 -14.15 -6.60 4.26
CA PRO A 68 -15.28 -7.30 4.83
C PRO A 68 -16.15 -7.74 3.66
N GLY A 69 -16.15 -9.03 3.36
CA GLY A 69 -17.14 -9.62 2.45
C GLY A 69 -18.55 -9.25 2.93
N PRO A 70 -19.58 -9.34 2.08
CA PRO A 70 -20.94 -9.04 2.51
C PRO A 70 -21.22 -9.85 3.78
N THR A 71 -21.41 -9.15 4.90
CA THR A 71 -21.83 -9.74 6.17
C THR A 71 -23.15 -10.43 5.89
N ASN A 72 -23.10 -11.73 5.62
CA ASN A 72 -24.28 -12.55 5.48
C ASN A 72 -24.70 -12.91 6.91
N TYR A 73 -25.57 -12.07 7.48
CA TYR A 73 -26.23 -12.30 8.76
C TYR A 73 -27.52 -13.08 8.55
#